data_AF-A0A2V5YLA9-F1
#
_entry.id   AF-A0A2V5YLA9-F1
#
_cell.length_a   1.000
_cell.length_b   1.000
_cell.length_c   1.000
_cell.angle_alpha   90.00
_cell.angle_beta   90.00
_cell.angle_gamma   90.00
#
_symmetry.space_group_name_H-M   'P 1'
#
loop_
_entity.id
_entity.type
_entity.pdbx_description
1 polymer ?
#
loop_
_entity_poly.entity_id
_entity_poly.type
_entity_poly.pdbx_seq_one_letter_code
_entity_poly.pdbx_strand_id
1 'polypeptide(L)'
;SSLKRKRKVNKPASQFVKIVRHCVFKVNRIEERSLQSKVLATVAAVALAMVLGALDYLTGREWAISAFYLLPTCVAAWMAGRWAGFAVGALCTAAWFFSDIFNGAIYQSPLIPAWNAIMLLIFFLVVVWLLTAFQRSHYHLEQTVEQRTAALRTEMEERKRLEQAKLQAERLGVVGSMAAQVAHEIRNPLGSISLNLDLIGEEVDALTKSNSRSSDECRLLLREMRSQVLRISQVLQEPETGRTK
;
A
#
# COMPACT_ATOMS: atom_id res chain seq x y z
N SER A 1 31.47 -2.21 9.34
CA SER A 1 31.15 -3.27 10.33
C SER A 1 30.27 -2.83 11.50
N SER A 2 29.87 -1.54 11.63
CA SER A 2 29.09 -1.03 12.78
C SER A 2 27.55 -1.12 12.63
N LEU A 3 27.01 -1.23 11.41
CA LEU A 3 25.55 -1.23 11.16
C LEU A 3 24.84 -2.57 11.47
N LYS A 4 25.58 -3.70 11.52
CA LYS A 4 25.01 -5.02 11.85
C LYS A 4 24.84 -5.26 13.36
N ARG A 5 25.55 -4.53 14.23
CA ARG A 5 25.45 -4.71 15.70
C ARG A 5 24.20 -4.04 16.32
N LYS A 6 23.67 -2.96 15.75
CA LYS A 6 22.45 -2.29 16.27
C LYS A 6 21.15 -3.09 16.04
N ARG A 7 21.11 -4.07 15.11
CA ARG A 7 19.91 -4.89 14.85
C ARG A 7 19.67 -6.02 15.85
N LYS A 8 20.64 -6.40 16.69
CA LYS A 8 20.47 -7.51 17.64
C LYS A 8 19.93 -7.08 19.01
N VAL A 9 20.12 -5.82 19.41
CA VAL A 9 19.72 -5.34 20.76
C VAL A 9 18.21 -5.05 20.85
N ASN A 10 17.51 -4.82 19.72
CA ASN A 10 16.10 -4.42 19.71
C ASN A 10 15.10 -5.57 19.40
N LYS A 11 15.57 -6.83 19.39
CA LYS A 11 14.74 -8.00 19.10
C LYS A 11 13.63 -8.28 20.14
N PRO A 12 13.85 -8.20 21.46
CA PRO A 12 12.77 -8.51 22.42
C PRO A 12 11.68 -7.44 22.40
N ALA A 13 12.03 -6.15 22.28
CA ALA A 13 11.06 -5.06 22.19
C ALA A 13 10.22 -5.13 20.90
N SER A 14 10.83 -5.46 19.75
CA SER A 14 10.10 -5.62 18.49
C SER A 14 9.24 -6.88 18.43
N GLN A 15 9.60 -7.94 19.16
CA GLN A 15 8.75 -9.14 19.31
C GLN A 15 7.56 -8.88 20.21
N PHE A 16 7.74 -8.22 21.36
CA PHE A 16 6.63 -7.79 22.21
C PHE A 16 5.68 -6.87 21.47
N VAL A 17 6.20 -5.87 20.75
CA VAL A 17 5.37 -4.97 19.93
C VAL A 17 4.66 -5.72 18.81
N LYS A 18 5.27 -6.76 18.22
CA LYS A 18 4.60 -7.61 17.22
C LYS A 18 3.53 -8.52 17.81
N ILE A 19 3.76 -9.11 18.98
CA ILE A 19 2.77 -9.96 19.66
C ILE A 19 1.59 -9.10 20.12
N VAL A 20 1.87 -7.94 20.71
CA VAL A 20 0.86 -6.93 21.06
C VAL A 20 0.12 -6.49 19.80
N ARG A 21 0.82 -6.13 18.71
CA ARG A 21 0.21 -5.76 17.42
C ARG A 21 -0.63 -6.89 16.81
N HIS A 22 -0.19 -8.15 16.91
CA HIS A 22 -0.93 -9.29 16.38
C HIS A 22 -2.17 -9.60 17.22
N CYS A 23 -2.10 -9.46 18.54
CA CYS A 23 -3.28 -9.51 19.42
C CYS A 23 -4.24 -8.35 19.15
N VAL A 24 -3.74 -7.11 19.01
CA VAL A 24 -4.54 -5.91 18.65
C VAL A 24 -5.25 -6.11 17.33
N PHE A 25 -4.52 -6.52 16.30
CA PHE A 25 -5.06 -6.68 14.95
C PHE A 25 -6.09 -7.81 14.89
N LYS A 26 -5.89 -8.89 15.66
CA LYS A 26 -6.86 -9.99 15.76
C LYS A 26 -8.11 -9.57 16.54
N VAL A 27 -7.99 -8.69 17.54
CA VAL A 27 -9.10 -8.13 18.31
C VAL A 27 -9.89 -7.08 17.51
N ASN A 28 -9.24 -6.28 16.66
CA ASN A 28 -9.95 -5.30 15.82
C ASN A 28 -10.82 -5.96 14.74
N ARG A 29 -10.49 -7.20 14.34
CA ARG A 29 -11.36 -8.04 13.51
C ARG A 29 -12.58 -8.59 14.27
N ILE A 30 -12.59 -8.49 15.61
CA ILE A 30 -13.74 -8.80 16.48
C ILE A 30 -14.66 -7.58 16.61
N GLU A 31 -14.29 -6.40 16.10
CA GLU A 31 -15.19 -5.23 16.08
C GLU A 31 -16.39 -5.41 15.13
N GLU A 32 -16.33 -6.41 14.22
CA GLU A 32 -17.49 -6.94 13.48
C GLU A 32 -18.29 -8.03 14.24
N ARG A 33 -17.86 -8.47 15.43
CA ARG A 33 -18.54 -9.52 16.22
C ARG A 33 -19.15 -8.96 17.50
N SER A 34 -20.46 -8.73 17.41
CA SER A 34 -21.53 -8.69 18.42
C SER A 34 -21.21 -8.23 19.86
N LEU A 35 -22.12 -7.44 20.43
CA LEU A 35 -22.16 -7.03 21.85
C LEU A 35 -21.78 -8.16 22.84
N GLN A 36 -22.04 -9.42 22.47
CA GLN A 36 -21.70 -10.62 23.24
C GLN A 36 -20.19 -10.80 23.46
N SER A 37 -19.32 -10.43 22.51
CA SER A 37 -17.86 -10.57 22.68
C SER A 37 -17.31 -9.59 23.72
N LYS A 38 -17.82 -8.35 23.73
CA LYS A 38 -17.50 -7.31 24.71
C LYS A 38 -18.02 -7.70 26.09
N VAL A 39 -19.26 -8.18 26.18
CA VAL A 39 -19.86 -8.65 27.44
C VAL A 39 -19.09 -9.85 28.00
N LEU A 40 -18.77 -10.86 27.18
CA LEU A 40 -18.00 -12.02 27.61
C LEU A 40 -16.62 -11.63 28.16
N ALA A 41 -15.94 -10.69 27.51
CA ALA A 41 -14.65 -10.17 27.97
C ALA A 41 -14.76 -9.45 29.32
N THR A 42 -15.79 -8.63 29.53
CA THR A 42 -16.04 -7.98 30.82
C THR A 42 -16.36 -9.00 31.91
N VAL A 43 -17.17 -10.01 31.61
CA VAL A 43 -17.51 -11.08 32.56
C VAL A 43 -16.27 -11.88 32.94
N ALA A 44 -15.41 -12.22 31.97
CA ALA A 44 -14.14 -12.89 32.25
C ALA A 44 -13.19 -12.04 33.10
N ALA A 45 -13.11 -10.73 32.84
CA ALA A 45 -12.30 -9.81 33.64
C ALA A 45 -12.83 -9.68 35.09
N VAL A 46 -14.16 -9.62 35.26
CA VAL A 46 -14.78 -9.61 36.59
C VAL A 46 -14.56 -10.93 37.31
N ALA A 47 -14.70 -12.07 36.62
CA ALA A 47 -14.41 -13.39 37.20
C ALA A 47 -12.95 -13.49 37.66
N LEU A 48 -12.01 -12.98 36.85
CA LEU A 48 -10.60 -12.92 37.24
C LEU A 48 -10.38 -12.02 38.47
N ALA A 49 -11.04 -10.86 38.52
CA ALA A 49 -10.97 -9.97 39.69
C ALA A 49 -11.51 -10.63 40.96
N MET A 50 -12.62 -11.38 40.86
CA MET A 50 -13.20 -12.16 41.96
C MET A 50 -12.23 -13.24 42.46
N VAL A 51 -11.60 -13.98 41.55
CA VAL A 51 -10.59 -14.99 41.91
C VAL A 51 -9.39 -14.35 42.60
N LEU A 52 -8.90 -13.22 42.10
CA LEU A 52 -7.80 -12.48 42.73
C LEU A 52 -8.18 -11.97 44.12
N GLY A 53 -9.42 -11.49 44.31
CA GLY A 53 -9.93 -11.08 45.62
C GLY A 53 -10.04 -12.25 46.63
N ALA A 54 -10.52 -13.40 46.18
CA ALA A 54 -10.58 -14.61 47.03
C ALA A 54 -9.18 -15.13 47.39
N LEU A 55 -8.25 -15.09 46.45
CA LEU A 55 -6.85 -15.42 46.70
C LEU A 55 -6.22 -14.45 47.70
N ASP A 56 -6.45 -13.15 47.55
CA ASP A 56 -5.94 -12.13 48.47
C ASP A 56 -6.42 -12.36 49.91
N TYR A 57 -7.71 -12.70 50.07
CA TYR A 57 -8.28 -13.07 51.38
C TYR A 57 -7.62 -14.32 51.99
N LEU A 58 -7.32 -15.33 51.17
CA LEU A 58 -6.73 -16.60 51.63
C LEU A 58 -5.22 -16.52 51.87
N THR A 59 -4.50 -15.67 51.12
CA THR A 59 -3.03 -15.73 51.04
C THR A 59 -2.35 -15.02 52.20
N GLY A 60 -3.02 -14.10 52.90
CA GLY A 60 -2.47 -13.45 54.11
C GLY A 60 -1.16 -12.69 53.87
N ARG A 61 -1.27 -11.37 53.66
CA ARG A 61 -0.30 -10.26 53.86
C ARG A 61 1.19 -10.38 53.48
N GLU A 62 1.70 -11.44 52.87
CA GLU A 62 3.14 -11.52 52.52
C GLU A 62 3.47 -11.13 51.07
N TRP A 63 2.48 -11.04 50.18
CA TRP A 63 2.70 -10.78 48.75
C TRP A 63 2.05 -9.48 48.31
N ALA A 64 2.75 -8.69 47.48
CA ALA A 64 2.24 -7.47 46.85
C ALA A 64 1.22 -7.80 45.74
N ILE A 65 0.05 -8.34 46.13
CA ILE A 65 -1.00 -8.81 45.21
C ILE A 65 -1.69 -7.64 44.49
N SER A 66 -1.54 -6.40 44.99
CA SER A 66 -2.08 -5.16 44.39
C SER A 66 -1.74 -5.00 42.90
N ALA A 67 -0.56 -5.45 42.45
CA ALA A 67 -0.15 -5.36 41.06
C ALA A 67 -0.99 -6.27 40.12
N PHE A 68 -1.51 -7.39 40.63
CA PHE A 68 -2.29 -8.34 39.82
C PHE A 68 -3.69 -7.82 39.47
N TYR A 69 -4.26 -6.92 40.28
CA TYR A 69 -5.54 -6.26 39.99
C TYR A 69 -5.48 -5.32 38.76
N LEU A 70 -4.28 -5.00 38.29
CA LEU A 70 -4.10 -4.25 37.04
C LEU A 70 -4.46 -5.09 35.80
N LEU A 71 -4.28 -6.41 35.85
CA LEU A 71 -4.56 -7.31 34.72
C LEU A 71 -6.04 -7.28 34.30
N PRO A 72 -7.02 -7.59 35.18
CA PRO A 72 -8.43 -7.58 34.80
C PRO A 72 -8.88 -6.18 34.36
N THR A 73 -8.37 -5.13 35.02
CA THR A 73 -8.66 -3.73 34.69
C THR A 73 -8.16 -3.35 33.29
N CYS A 74 -6.93 -3.73 32.94
CA CYS A 74 -6.37 -3.49 31.61
C CYS A 74 -7.13 -4.27 30.53
N VAL A 75 -7.47 -5.55 30.79
CA VAL A 75 -8.21 -6.39 29.83
C VAL A 75 -9.60 -5.81 29.56
N ALA A 76 -10.33 -5.42 30.61
CA ALA A 76 -11.64 -4.78 30.47
C ALA A 76 -11.56 -3.45 29.70
N ALA A 77 -10.57 -2.62 30.00
CA ALA A 77 -10.32 -1.36 29.30
C ALA A 77 -10.01 -1.56 27.81
N TRP A 78 -9.23 -2.60 27.49
CA TRP A 78 -8.84 -2.93 26.13
C TRP A 78 -10.00 -3.47 25.30
N MET A 79 -10.77 -4.42 25.86
CA MET A 79 -11.76 -5.17 25.09
C MET A 79 -13.14 -4.50 25.05
N ALA A 80 -13.52 -3.82 26.13
CA ALA A 80 -14.85 -3.21 26.27
C ALA A 80 -14.80 -1.68 26.42
N GLY A 81 -13.61 -1.08 26.40
CA GLY A 81 -13.39 0.36 26.39
C GLY A 81 -13.26 1.00 27.78
N ARG A 82 -13.09 2.33 27.80
CA ARG A 82 -12.74 3.10 29.00
C ARG A 82 -13.69 2.91 30.18
N TRP A 83 -15.00 2.83 29.93
CA TRP A 83 -16.02 2.75 30.98
C TRP A 83 -16.03 1.39 31.65
N ALA A 84 -15.86 0.31 30.88
CA ALA A 84 -15.70 -1.03 31.42
C ALA A 84 -14.40 -1.14 32.25
N GLY A 85 -13.30 -0.55 31.77
CA GLY A 85 -12.06 -0.45 32.52
C GLY A 85 -12.22 0.26 33.87
N PHE A 86 -12.90 1.41 33.89
CA PHE A 86 -13.17 2.14 35.13
C PHE A 86 -14.08 1.35 36.09
N ALA A 87 -15.13 0.70 35.57
CA ALA A 87 -16.03 -0.11 36.39
C ALA A 87 -15.30 -1.30 37.03
N VAL A 88 -14.51 -2.04 36.25
CA VAL A 88 -13.72 -3.17 36.76
C VAL A 88 -12.64 -2.70 37.74
N GLY A 89 -11.96 -1.58 37.45
CA GLY A 89 -10.98 -0.99 38.37
C GLY A 89 -11.60 -0.61 39.72
N ALA A 90 -12.78 0.01 39.71
CA ALA A 90 -13.52 0.34 40.93
C ALA A 90 -13.91 -0.92 41.72
N LEU A 91 -14.36 -1.99 41.04
CA LEU A 91 -14.65 -3.28 41.66
C LEU A 91 -13.41 -3.91 42.29
N CYS A 92 -12.26 -3.87 41.61
CA CYS A 92 -10.99 -4.34 42.14
C CYS A 92 -10.58 -3.57 43.40
N THR A 93 -10.67 -2.23 43.38
CA THR A 93 -10.37 -1.39 44.55
C THR A 93 -11.32 -1.70 45.71
N ALA A 94 -12.61 -1.90 45.44
CA ALA A 94 -13.58 -2.28 46.46
C ALA A 94 -13.24 -3.66 47.07
N ALA A 95 -12.93 -4.65 46.23
CA ALA A 95 -12.55 -5.99 46.69
C ALA A 95 -11.30 -5.95 47.59
N TRP A 96 -10.29 -5.17 47.21
CA TRP A 96 -9.10 -4.94 48.03
C TRP A 96 -9.44 -4.26 49.37
N PHE A 97 -10.26 -3.20 49.36
CA PHE A 97 -10.64 -2.47 50.56
C PHE A 97 -11.44 -3.34 51.55
N PHE A 98 -12.35 -4.17 51.04
CA PHE A 98 -13.07 -5.14 51.86
C PHE A 98 -12.13 -6.20 52.45
N SER A 99 -11.22 -6.75 51.64
CA SER A 99 -10.20 -7.70 52.11
C SER A 99 -9.36 -7.10 53.26
N ASP A 100 -8.95 -5.83 53.14
CA ASP A 100 -8.15 -5.13 54.14
C ASP A 100 -8.90 -4.96 55.48
N ILE A 101 -10.19 -4.62 55.44
CA ILE A 101 -11.04 -4.49 56.64
C ILE A 101 -11.23 -5.84 57.34
N PHE A 102 -11.58 -6.89 56.59
CA PHE A 102 -11.87 -8.21 57.17
C PHE A 102 -10.61 -8.91 57.69
N ASN A 103 -9.44 -8.62 57.12
CA ASN A 103 -8.16 -9.16 57.59
C ASN A 103 -7.61 -8.46 58.85
N GLY A 104 -8.41 -7.62 59.51
CA GLY A 104 -8.10 -7.08 60.85
C GLY A 104 -6.80 -6.30 60.89
N ALA A 105 -6.53 -5.48 59.88
CA ALA A 105 -5.29 -4.76 59.79
C ALA A 105 -5.11 -3.82 60.99
N ILE A 106 -4.06 -4.09 61.79
CA ILE A 106 -3.66 -3.28 62.94
C ILE A 106 -3.05 -1.99 62.42
N TYR A 107 -3.88 -1.10 61.87
CA TYR A 107 -3.49 0.25 61.53
C TYR A 107 -3.74 1.12 62.75
N GLN A 108 -2.69 1.80 63.21
CA GLN A 108 -2.82 2.72 64.35
C GLN A 108 -3.67 3.95 64.03
N SER A 109 -3.95 4.21 62.76
CA SER A 109 -4.83 5.27 62.30
C SER A 109 -5.80 4.76 61.23
N PRO A 110 -7.12 5.03 61.37
CA PRO A 110 -8.13 4.69 60.38
C PRO A 110 -7.95 5.36 59.01
N LEU A 111 -7.10 6.38 58.89
CA LEU A 111 -6.91 7.12 57.63
C LEU A 111 -6.03 6.37 56.61
N ILE A 112 -5.20 5.42 57.03
CA ILE A 112 -4.22 4.75 56.17
C ILE A 112 -4.91 3.86 55.10
N PRO A 113 -5.89 2.99 55.44
CA PRO A 113 -6.60 2.20 54.44
C PRO A 113 -7.38 3.05 53.43
N ALA A 114 -8.04 4.11 53.90
CA ALA A 114 -8.79 5.03 53.04
C ALA A 114 -7.88 5.75 52.05
N TRP A 115 -6.71 6.22 52.50
CA TRP A 115 -5.71 6.85 51.65
C TRP A 115 -5.16 5.87 50.60
N ASN A 116 -4.85 4.64 50.99
CA ASN A 116 -4.38 3.60 50.08
C ASN A 116 -5.43 3.24 49.02
N ALA A 117 -6.70 3.14 49.40
CA ALA A 117 -7.80 2.89 48.46
C ALA A 117 -7.93 4.03 47.43
N ILE A 118 -7.83 5.28 47.88
CA ILE A 118 -7.85 6.46 46.99
C ILE A 118 -6.67 6.43 46.01
N MET A 119 -5.45 6.17 46.50
CA MET A 119 -4.26 6.09 45.65
C MET A 119 -4.37 4.97 44.60
N LEU A 120 -4.89 3.80 45.01
CA LEU A 120 -5.09 2.67 44.11
C LEU A 120 -6.16 2.96 43.04
N LEU A 121 -7.25 3.62 43.42
CA LEU A 121 -8.29 4.04 42.49
C LEU A 121 -7.74 5.03 41.45
N ILE A 122 -7.02 6.07 41.91
CA ILE A 122 -6.40 7.06 41.02
C ILE A 122 -5.43 6.38 40.06
N PHE A 123 -4.61 5.44 40.56
CA PHE A 123 -3.68 4.68 39.73
C PHE A 123 -4.40 3.91 38.61
N PHE A 124 -5.50 3.20 38.92
CA PHE A 124 -6.28 2.53 37.88
C PHE A 124 -6.92 3.50 36.89
N LEU A 125 -7.45 4.64 37.34
CA LEU A 125 -8.01 5.66 36.45
C LEU A 125 -6.96 6.17 35.45
N VAL A 126 -5.76 6.50 35.93
CA VAL A 126 -4.65 6.97 35.10
C VAL A 126 -4.22 5.89 34.10
N VAL A 127 -4.08 4.65 34.55
CA VAL A 127 -3.67 3.53 33.68
C VAL A 127 -4.71 3.25 32.59
N VAL A 128 -5.99 3.19 32.94
CA VAL A 128 -7.09 2.98 31.99
C VAL A 128 -7.17 4.14 31.00
N TRP A 129 -7.06 5.38 31.47
CA TRP A 129 -7.05 6.56 30.61
C TRP A 129 -5.87 6.52 29.64
N LEU A 130 -4.66 6.27 30.13
CA LEU A 130 -3.45 6.23 29.31
C LEU A 130 -3.50 5.10 28.28
N LEU A 131 -3.93 3.91 28.69
CA LEU A 131 -4.03 2.74 27.83
C LEU A 131 -5.06 2.96 26.72
N THR A 132 -6.24 3.48 27.05
CA THR A 132 -7.29 3.76 26.06
C THR A 132 -6.97 4.94 25.15
N ALA A 133 -6.26 5.97 25.66
CA ALA A 133 -5.76 7.08 24.85
C ALA A 133 -4.67 6.64 23.88
N PHE A 134 -3.74 5.81 24.35
CA PHE A 134 -2.66 5.27 23.53
C PHE A 134 -3.19 4.40 22.38
N GLN A 135 -4.15 3.53 22.65
CA GLN A 135 -4.80 2.70 21.62
C GLN A 135 -5.48 3.55 20.54
N ARG A 136 -6.23 4.59 20.93
CA ARG A 136 -6.88 5.49 19.98
C ARG A 136 -5.88 6.21 19.08
N SER A 137 -4.75 6.65 19.64
CA SER A 137 -3.70 7.31 18.85
C SER A 137 -3.08 6.37 17.80
N HIS A 138 -2.79 5.13 18.20
CA HIS A 138 -2.28 4.12 17.29
C HIS A 138 -3.25 3.80 16.14
N TYR A 139 -4.54 3.72 16.44
CA TYR A 139 -5.57 3.41 15.45
C TYR A 139 -5.68 4.49 14.36
N HIS A 140 -5.73 5.76 14.74
CA HIS A 140 -5.81 6.87 13.77
C HIS A 140 -4.57 6.96 12.87
N LEU A 141 -3.40 6.65 13.43
CA LEU A 141 -2.16 6.68 12.67
C LEU A 141 -2.10 5.55 11.62
N GLU A 142 -2.51 4.33 12.00
CA GLU A 142 -2.55 3.20 11.06
C GLU A 142 -3.55 3.45 9.92
N GLN A 143 -4.74 3.96 10.22
CA GLN A 143 -5.72 4.33 9.18
C GLN A 143 -5.19 5.39 8.22
N THR A 144 -4.53 6.43 8.74
CA THR A 144 -3.96 7.49 7.91
C THR A 144 -2.84 6.95 7.00
N VAL A 145 -2.00 6.06 7.53
CA VAL A 145 -0.94 5.42 6.73
C VAL A 145 -1.53 4.54 5.64
N GLU A 146 -2.55 3.75 5.96
CA GLU A 146 -3.20 2.87 4.98
C GLU A 146 -3.89 3.68 3.86
N GLN A 147 -4.64 4.72 4.22
CA GLN A 147 -5.27 5.63 3.25
C GLN A 147 -4.26 6.32 2.35
N ARG A 148 -3.18 6.88 2.92
CA ARG A 148 -2.12 7.52 2.13
C ARG A 148 -1.39 6.52 1.24
N THR A 149 -1.17 5.29 1.72
CA THR A 149 -0.53 4.23 0.93
C THR A 149 -1.41 3.80 -0.24
N ALA A 150 -2.73 3.68 -0.03
CA ALA A 150 -3.67 3.36 -1.09
C ALA A 150 -3.73 4.47 -2.15
N ALA A 151 -3.85 5.73 -1.74
CA ALA A 151 -3.88 6.88 -2.65
C ALA A 151 -2.56 7.05 -3.44
N LEU A 152 -1.41 6.86 -2.79
CA LEU A 152 -0.11 6.90 -3.47
C LEU A 152 0.04 5.77 -4.48
N ARG A 153 -0.50 4.57 -4.21
CA ARG A 153 -0.46 3.46 -5.17
C ARG A 153 -1.27 3.76 -6.42
N THR A 154 -2.46 4.33 -6.29
CA THR A 154 -3.29 4.69 -7.44
C THR A 154 -2.62 5.79 -8.28
N GLU A 155 -2.05 6.80 -7.64
CA GLU A 155 -1.33 7.88 -8.35
C GLU A 155 -0.07 7.36 -9.07
N MET A 156 0.68 6.44 -8.43
CA MET A 156 1.84 5.77 -9.03
C MET A 156 1.45 4.96 -10.27
N GLU A 157 0.34 4.22 -10.21
CA GLU A 157 -0.16 3.44 -11.35
C GLU A 157 -0.57 4.35 -12.51
N GLU A 158 -1.24 5.46 -12.22
CA GLU A 158 -1.64 6.44 -13.22
C GLU A 158 -0.42 7.11 -13.88
N ARG A 159 0.54 7.59 -13.08
CA ARG A 159 1.79 8.16 -13.59
C ARG A 159 2.54 7.18 -14.48
N LYS A 160 2.64 5.92 -14.06
CA LYS A 160 3.33 4.89 -14.84
C LYS A 160 2.66 4.64 -16.19
N ARG A 161 1.33 4.65 -16.25
CA ARG A 161 0.58 4.54 -17.52
C ARG A 161 0.85 5.71 -18.45
N LEU A 162 0.82 6.93 -17.91
CA LEU A 162 1.11 8.14 -18.70
C LEU A 162 2.56 8.16 -19.21
N GLU A 163 3.51 7.74 -18.39
CA GLU A 163 4.92 7.64 -18.78
C GLU A 163 5.14 6.60 -19.90
N GLN A 164 4.49 5.44 -19.80
CA GLN A 164 4.53 4.43 -20.86
C GLN A 164 3.90 4.92 -22.17
N ALA A 165 2.75 5.59 -22.09
CA ALA A 165 2.10 6.19 -23.25
C ALA A 165 3.00 7.27 -23.91
N LYS A 166 3.66 8.11 -23.11
CA LYS A 166 4.62 9.10 -23.59
C LYS A 166 5.80 8.44 -24.29
N LEU A 167 6.39 7.42 -23.69
CA LEU A 167 7.51 6.68 -24.28
C LEU A 167 7.12 6.04 -25.62
N GLN A 168 5.91 5.50 -25.70
CA GLN A 168 5.40 4.91 -26.95
C GLN A 168 5.17 5.97 -28.03
N ALA A 169 4.65 7.15 -27.66
CA ALA A 169 4.50 8.28 -28.58
C ALA A 169 5.85 8.81 -29.08
N GLU A 170 6.86 8.93 -28.21
CA GLU A 170 8.23 9.31 -28.58
C GLU A 170 8.84 8.30 -29.56
N ARG A 171 8.71 7.00 -29.29
CA ARG A 171 9.18 5.94 -30.21
C ARG A 171 8.53 6.03 -31.58
N LEU A 172 7.20 6.19 -31.63
CA LEU A 172 6.46 6.38 -32.87
C LEU A 172 6.91 7.64 -33.61
N GLY A 173 7.23 8.73 -32.89
CA GLY A 173 7.78 9.95 -33.47
C GLY A 173 9.14 9.72 -34.12
N VAL A 174 10.04 9.02 -33.43
CA VAL A 174 11.36 8.66 -33.97
C VAL A 174 11.22 7.79 -35.22
N VAL A 175 10.42 6.72 -35.14
CA VAL A 175 10.16 5.83 -36.29
C VAL A 175 9.55 6.60 -37.46
N GLY A 176 8.59 7.50 -37.21
CA GLY A 176 8.01 8.34 -38.25
C GLY A 176 9.02 9.29 -38.90
N SER A 177 9.90 9.92 -38.11
CA SER A 177 10.95 10.79 -38.66
C SER A 177 11.96 10.02 -39.52
N MET A 178 12.35 8.81 -39.10
CA MET A 178 13.23 7.94 -39.86
C MET A 178 12.55 7.41 -41.13
N ALA A 179 11.27 7.04 -41.08
CA ALA A 179 10.51 6.62 -42.25
C ALA A 179 10.40 7.75 -43.29
N ALA A 180 10.13 8.99 -42.86
CA ALA A 180 10.11 10.15 -43.75
C ALA A 180 11.49 10.43 -44.40
N GLN A 181 12.56 10.32 -43.61
CA GLN A 181 13.94 10.44 -44.11
C GLN A 181 14.24 9.37 -45.16
N VAL A 182 13.95 8.10 -44.86
CA VAL A 182 14.16 6.97 -45.79
C VAL A 182 13.32 7.15 -47.06
N ALA A 183 12.07 7.59 -46.94
CA ALA A 183 11.21 7.88 -48.10
C ALA A 183 11.79 8.98 -48.99
N HIS A 184 12.34 10.04 -48.38
CA HIS A 184 13.03 11.10 -49.13
C HIS A 184 14.28 10.55 -49.84
N GLU A 185 15.07 9.72 -49.17
CA GLU A 185 16.29 9.14 -49.73
C GLU A 185 16.02 8.12 -50.84
N ILE A 186 14.89 7.40 -50.83
CA ILE A 186 14.47 6.49 -51.91
C ILE A 186 13.86 7.25 -53.10
N ARG A 187 13.16 8.36 -52.86
CA ARG A 187 12.60 9.20 -53.93
C ARG A 187 13.70 9.75 -54.85
N ASN A 188 14.86 10.07 -54.30
CA ASN A 188 15.99 10.61 -55.05
C ASN A 188 16.49 9.66 -56.17
N PRO A 189 16.88 8.39 -55.91
CA PRO A 189 17.30 7.46 -56.95
C PRO A 189 16.15 7.07 -57.89
N LEU A 190 14.90 6.99 -57.42
CA LEU A 190 13.75 6.77 -58.31
C LEU A 190 13.59 7.89 -59.33
N GLY A 191 13.81 9.14 -58.92
CA GLY A 191 13.83 10.29 -59.82
C GLY A 191 14.89 10.14 -60.91
N SER A 192 16.11 9.76 -60.54
CA SER A 192 17.20 9.51 -61.50
C SER A 192 16.90 8.33 -62.44
N ILE A 193 16.34 7.22 -61.91
CA ILE A 193 15.96 6.06 -62.72
C ILE A 193 14.85 6.44 -63.71
N SER A 194 13.83 7.17 -63.27
CA SER A 194 12.75 7.64 -64.15
C SER A 194 13.29 8.52 -65.26
N LEU A 195 14.20 9.45 -64.95
CA LEU A 195 14.83 10.32 -65.95
C LEU A 195 15.63 9.52 -66.98
N ASN A 196 16.42 8.54 -66.52
CA ASN A 196 17.18 7.67 -67.41
C ASN A 196 16.24 6.83 -68.31
N LEU A 197 15.15 6.30 -67.77
CA LEU A 197 14.14 5.57 -68.55
C LEU A 197 13.48 6.48 -69.60
N ASP A 198 13.25 7.75 -69.28
CA ASP A 198 12.69 8.74 -70.20
C ASP A 198 13.66 9.02 -71.36
N LEU A 199 14.94 9.23 -71.06
CA LEU A 199 15.99 9.44 -72.07
C LEU A 199 16.17 8.23 -72.99
N ILE A 200 16.25 7.02 -72.42
CA ILE A 200 16.35 5.78 -73.20
C ILE A 200 15.10 5.61 -74.08
N GLY A 201 13.92 5.97 -73.57
CA GLY A 201 12.69 5.97 -74.36
C GLY A 201 12.78 6.87 -75.59
N GLU A 202 13.27 8.10 -75.44
CA GLU A 202 13.47 9.04 -76.56
C GLU A 202 14.50 8.52 -77.57
N GLU A 203 15.59 7.93 -77.10
CA GLU A 203 16.68 7.43 -77.94
C GLU A 203 16.26 6.16 -78.73
N VAL A 204 15.49 5.27 -78.09
CA VAL A 204 14.83 4.14 -78.77
C VAL A 204 13.83 4.65 -79.81
N ASP A 205 13.01 5.66 -79.49
CA ASP A 205 12.07 6.25 -80.45
C ASP A 205 12.76 6.87 -81.68
N ALA A 206 13.96 7.45 -81.50
CA ALA A 206 14.78 7.97 -82.58
C ALA A 206 15.37 6.86 -83.48
N LEU A 207 15.87 5.77 -82.89
CA LEU A 207 16.49 4.63 -83.60
C LEU A 207 15.47 3.76 -84.35
N THR A 208 14.24 3.69 -83.85
CA THR A 208 13.14 2.85 -84.39
C THR A 208 12.63 3.30 -85.75
N LYS A 209 13.00 4.50 -86.24
CA LYS A 209 12.68 4.94 -87.62
C LYS A 209 13.30 4.06 -88.72
N SER A 210 14.15 3.07 -88.38
CA SER A 210 14.87 2.22 -89.33
C SER A 210 14.63 0.70 -89.27
N ASN A 211 14.00 0.12 -88.24
CA ASN A 211 13.80 -1.35 -88.14
C ASN A 211 12.58 -1.74 -87.25
N SER A 212 11.61 -2.50 -87.76
CA SER A 212 10.22 -2.50 -87.25
C SER A 212 9.82 -3.55 -86.20
N ARG A 213 10.61 -4.61 -85.94
CA ARG A 213 10.14 -5.74 -85.09
C ARG A 213 10.81 -5.85 -83.72
N SER A 214 12.05 -5.41 -83.56
CA SER A 214 12.79 -5.47 -82.28
C SER A 214 12.52 -4.25 -81.37
N SER A 215 12.04 -3.15 -81.93
CA SER A 215 11.76 -1.92 -81.16
C SER A 215 10.49 -1.98 -80.33
N ASP A 216 9.49 -2.75 -80.74
CA ASP A 216 8.21 -2.83 -80.03
C ASP A 216 8.36 -3.55 -78.68
N GLU A 217 9.20 -4.59 -78.60
CA GLU A 217 9.55 -5.26 -77.33
C GLU A 217 10.33 -4.33 -76.38
N CYS A 218 11.30 -3.57 -76.91
CA CYS A 218 12.09 -2.64 -76.10
C CYS A 218 11.23 -1.50 -75.53
N ARG A 219 10.28 -0.98 -76.33
CA ARG A 219 9.28 0.00 -75.88
C ARG A 219 8.34 -0.54 -74.82
N LEU A 220 7.89 -1.79 -74.95
CA LEU A 220 7.04 -2.46 -73.95
C LEU A 220 7.76 -2.57 -72.61
N LEU A 221 9.02 -3.02 -72.61
CA LEU A 221 9.84 -3.14 -71.38
C LEU A 221 10.12 -1.79 -70.71
N LEU A 222 10.42 -0.74 -71.48
CA LEU A 222 10.62 0.62 -70.95
C LEU A 222 9.34 1.19 -70.33
N ARG A 223 8.19 1.01 -70.99
CA ARG A 223 6.90 1.42 -70.42
C ARG A 223 6.59 0.68 -69.12
N GLU A 224 6.88 -0.61 -69.06
CA GLU A 224 6.68 -1.42 -67.85
C GLU A 224 7.61 -0.96 -66.72
N MET A 225 8.91 -0.76 -67.00
CA MET A 225 9.86 -0.23 -66.01
C MET A 225 9.47 1.14 -65.49
N ARG A 226 9.03 2.04 -66.38
CA ARG A 226 8.55 3.38 -66.00
C ARG A 226 7.29 3.30 -65.13
N SER A 227 6.34 2.44 -65.50
CA SER A 227 5.13 2.16 -64.72
C SER A 227 5.47 1.67 -63.31
N GLN A 228 6.43 0.76 -63.16
CA GLN A 228 6.85 0.24 -61.85
C GLN A 228 7.55 1.31 -60.99
N VAL A 229 8.44 2.11 -61.57
CA VAL A 229 9.11 3.23 -60.89
C VAL A 229 8.10 4.28 -60.41
N LEU A 230 7.13 4.65 -61.25
CA LEU A 230 6.02 5.53 -60.89
C LEU A 230 5.17 4.94 -59.76
N ARG A 231 4.84 3.64 -59.84
CA ARG A 231 4.08 2.95 -58.80
C ARG A 231 4.82 2.94 -57.45
N ILE A 232 6.13 2.69 -57.44
CA ILE A 232 6.95 2.72 -56.21
C ILE A 232 7.01 4.15 -55.64
N SER A 233 7.22 5.16 -56.51
CA SER A 233 7.22 6.57 -56.10
C SER A 233 5.88 6.99 -55.48
N GLN A 234 4.77 6.50 -56.03
CA GLN A 234 3.42 6.79 -55.54
C GLN A 234 3.15 6.13 -54.18
N VAL A 235 3.58 4.89 -53.97
CA VAL A 235 3.49 4.21 -52.66
C VAL A 235 4.31 4.94 -51.58
N LEU A 236 5.46 5.51 -51.95
CA LEU A 236 6.28 6.34 -51.04
C LEU A 236 5.72 7.76 -50.83
N GLN A 237 4.75 8.19 -51.64
CA GLN A 237 4.07 9.47 -51.52
C GLN A 237 2.79 9.38 -50.71
N GLU A 238 2.16 8.21 -50.59
CA GLU A 238 1.07 8.03 -49.66
C GLU A 238 1.59 8.32 -48.25
N PRO A 239 1.18 9.46 -47.63
CA PRO A 239 1.48 9.65 -46.23
C PRO A 239 0.77 8.51 -45.50
N GLU A 240 1.45 7.88 -44.55
CA GLU A 240 0.81 6.97 -43.60
C GLU A 240 -0.34 7.71 -42.89
N THR A 241 -1.51 7.70 -43.53
CA THR A 241 -2.77 8.29 -43.07
C THR A 241 -3.47 7.33 -42.10
N GLY A 242 -2.70 6.48 -41.42
CA GLY A 242 -3.14 5.68 -40.28
C GLY A 242 -3.16 6.45 -38.96
N ARG A 243 -3.11 7.79 -38.99
CA ARG A 243 -3.17 8.63 -37.78
C ARG A 243 -4.27 9.68 -37.90
N THR A 244 -5.49 9.30 -37.51
CA THR A 244 -6.51 10.10 -36.78
C THR A 244 -7.94 9.59 -37.05
N LYS A 245 -8.35 8.55 -36.31
CA LYS A 245 -9.67 8.50 -35.66
C LYS A 245 -9.50 7.86 -34.29
#